data_AF-A0A449B0K4-F1
#
_entry.id   AF-A0A449B0K4-F1
#
_cell.length_a   1.000
_cell.length_b   1.000
_cell.length_c   1.000
_cell.angle_alpha   90.00
_cell.angle_beta   90.00
_cell.angle_gamma   90.00
#
_symmetry.space_group_name_H-M   'P 1'
#
loop_
_entity.id
_entity.type
_entity.pdbx_description
1 polymer ?
#
loop_
_entity_poly.entity_id
_entity_poly.type
_entity_poly.pdbx_seq_one_letter_code
_entity_poly.pdbx_strand_id
1 'polypeptide(L)'
;MKNYKRKVVLWVIVTVIAFISMIVLSIYIAKVNNMLGLLDKVSLDNEITKVWYFSKAYMIGGLAFSCLMFLIGIVISYAGLKSWRYADVFI
;
A
#
# COMPACT_ATOMS: atom_id res chain seq x y z
N MET A 1 -12.50 -25.09 -12.85
CA MET A 1 -11.50 -24.01 -13.03
C MET A 1 -12.05 -22.57 -13.00
N LYS A 2 -13.32 -22.29 -13.36
CA LYS A 2 -13.90 -20.91 -13.40
C LYS A 2 -13.73 -20.11 -12.10
N ASN A 3 -13.94 -20.73 -10.94
CA ASN A 3 -13.81 -20.07 -9.63
C ASN A 3 -12.36 -19.69 -9.28
N TYR A 4 -11.37 -20.45 -9.76
CA TYR A 4 -9.96 -20.14 -9.55
C TYR A 4 -9.54 -18.92 -10.38
N LYS A 5 -10.01 -18.84 -11.64
CA LYS A 5 -9.73 -17.68 -12.49
C LYS A 5 -10.25 -16.38 -11.86
N ARG A 6 -11.46 -16.40 -11.28
CA ARG A 6 -12.03 -15.24 -10.57
C ARG A 6 -11.21 -14.80 -9.34
N LYS A 7 -10.64 -15.74 -8.58
CA LYS A 7 -9.81 -15.44 -7.40
C LYS A 7 -8.50 -14.75 -7.77
N VAL A 8 -7.83 -15.18 -8.85
CA VAL A 8 -6.60 -14.55 -9.32
C VAL A 8 -6.87 -13.12 -9.81
N VAL A 9 -7.98 -12.88 -10.52
CA VAL A 9 -8.39 -11.52 -10.94
C VAL A 9 -8.63 -10.61 -9.73
N LEU A 10 -9.29 -11.11 -8.67
CA LEU A 10 -9.46 -10.34 -7.44
C LEU A 10 -8.11 -9.96 -6.81
N TRP A 11 -7.14 -10.88 -6.77
CA TRP A 11 -5.80 -10.58 -6.28
C TRP A 11 -5.05 -9.55 -7.12
N VAL A 12 -5.22 -9.56 -8.44
CA VAL A 12 -4.67 -8.52 -9.33
C VAL A 12 -5.25 -7.15 -8.96
N ILE A 13 -6.57 -7.06 -8.77
CA ILE A 13 -7.23 -5.81 -8.38
C ILE A 13 -6.72 -5.31 -7.02
N VAL A 14 -6.60 -6.20 -6.03
CA VAL A 14 -6.05 -5.85 -4.70
C VAL A 14 -4.62 -5.34 -4.81
N THR A 15 -3.80 -5.94 -5.68
CA THR A 15 -2.41 -5.51 -5.91
C THR A 15 -2.36 -4.10 -6.51
N VAL A 16 -3.24 -3.78 -7.47
CA VAL A 16 -3.33 -2.44 -8.06
C VAL A 16 -3.78 -1.41 -7.01
N ILE A 17 -4.75 -1.75 -6.16
CA ILE A 17 -5.20 -0.87 -5.08
C ILE A 17 -4.07 -0.62 -4.08
N ALA A 18 -3.33 -1.66 -3.68
CA ALA A 18 -2.18 -1.53 -2.78
C ALA A 18 -1.09 -0.62 -3.37
N PHE A 19 -0.85 -0.69 -4.68
CA PHE A 19 0.07 0.20 -5.38
C PHE A 19 -0.36 1.67 -5.32
N ILE A 20 -1.63 1.95 -5.60
CA ILE A 20 -2.18 3.32 -5.51
C ILE A 20 -2.07 3.84 -4.07
N SER A 21 -2.43 3.02 -3.08
CA SER A 21 -2.31 3.37 -1.66
C SER A 21 -0.88 3.70 -1.25
N MET A 22 0.13 2.97 -1.75
CA MET A 22 1.54 3.30 -1.53
C MET A 22 1.90 4.70 -2.02
N ILE A 23 1.49 5.06 -3.24
CA ILE A 23 1.76 6.38 -3.83
C ILE A 23 1.11 7.48 -2.99
N VAL A 24 -0.18 7.31 -2.66
CA VAL A 24 -0.93 8.28 -1.87
C VAL A 24 -0.28 8.47 -0.49
N LEU A 25 0.00 7.40 0.24
CA LEU A 25 0.63 7.46 1.56
C LEU A 25 2.02 8.10 1.50
N SER A 26 2.81 7.82 0.47
CA SER A 26 4.12 8.45 0.27
C SER A 26 4.00 9.98 0.12
N ILE A 27 3.05 10.47 -0.70
CA ILE A 27 2.80 11.90 -0.88
C ILE A 27 2.35 12.55 0.44
N TYR A 28 1.46 11.88 1.19
CA TYR A 28 0.98 12.40 2.47
C TYR A 28 2.10 12.48 3.51
N ILE A 29 2.96 11.47 3.62
CA ILE A 29 4.12 11.51 4.53
C ILE A 29 5.05 12.69 4.19
N ALA A 30 5.29 12.95 2.90
CA ALA A 30 6.09 14.10 2.47
C ALA A 30 5.45 15.44 2.90
N LYS A 31 4.14 15.58 2.77
CA LYS A 31 3.41 16.78 3.23
C LYS A 31 3.48 16.95 4.74
N VAL A 32 3.27 15.88 5.51
CA VAL A 32 3.36 15.92 6.98
C VAL A 32 4.75 16.29 7.45
N ASN A 33 5.80 15.76 6.81
CA ASN A 33 7.19 16.14 7.11
C ASN A 33 7.45 17.63 6.85
N ASN A 34 6.93 18.19 5.76
CA ASN A 34 7.06 19.62 5.47
C ASN A 34 6.34 20.48 6.51
N MET A 35 5.15 20.09 6.96
CA MET A 35 4.45 20.80 8.04
C MET A 35 5.17 20.70 9.38
N LEU A 36 5.67 19.53 9.76
CA LEU A 36 6.47 19.34 10.97
C LEU A 36 7.75 20.19 10.94
N GLY A 37 8.40 20.36 9.77
CA GLY A 37 9.55 21.23 9.62
C GLY A 37 9.24 22.74 9.74
N LEU A 38 7.98 23.15 9.52
CA LEU A 38 7.51 24.52 9.75
C LEU A 38 7.13 24.74 11.21
N LEU A 39 6.54 23.73 11.87
CA LEU A 39 6.24 23.71 13.30
C LEU A 39 7.50 23.86 14.16
N ASP A 40 8.64 23.32 13.73
CA ASP A 40 9.91 23.46 14.45
C ASP A 40 10.45 24.91 14.43
N LYS A 41 9.96 25.74 13.50
CA LYS A 41 10.33 27.16 13.37
C LYS A 41 9.36 28.12 14.05
N VAL A 42 8.15 27.66 14.37
CA VAL A 42 7.09 28.46 15.00
C VAL A 42 6.52 27.65 16.16
N SER A 43 6.84 28.04 17.40
CA SER A 43 6.44 27.35 18.63
C SER A 43 4.93 27.25 18.75
N LEU A 44 4.35 26.18 18.21
CA LEU A 44 2.96 25.80 18.35
C LEU A 44 2.78 24.88 19.56
N ASP A 45 1.55 24.85 20.06
CA ASP A 45 1.19 24.11 21.27
C ASP A 45 1.59 22.62 21.18
N ASN A 46 2.11 22.09 22.29
CA ASN A 46 2.66 20.74 22.39
C ASN A 46 1.63 19.65 22.03
N GLU A 47 0.34 19.95 22.22
CA GLU A 47 -0.75 19.04 21.88
C GLU A 47 -0.88 18.85 20.36
N ILE A 48 -0.76 19.94 19.58
CA ILE A 48 -0.84 19.91 18.12
C ILE A 48 0.33 19.12 17.54
N THR A 49 1.53 19.34 18.08
CA THR A 49 2.75 18.64 17.66
C THR A 49 2.64 17.14 17.87
N LYS A 50 2.10 16.69 19.02
CA LYS A 50 1.87 15.26 19.29
C LYS A 50 0.93 14.62 18.27
N VAL A 51 -0.18 15.28 17.92
CA VAL A 51 -1.14 14.77 16.93
C VAL A 51 -0.49 14.56 15.56
N TRP A 52 0.36 15.49 15.11
CA TRP A 52 1.09 15.34 13.85
C TRP A 52 2.09 14.19 13.87
N TYR A 53 2.81 13.99 14.98
CA TYR A 53 3.70 12.84 15.13
C TYR A 53 2.94 11.51 15.14
N PHE A 54 1.79 11.43 15.82
CA PHE A 54 0.92 10.25 15.76
C PHE A 54 0.44 9.98 14.34
N SER A 55 -0.05 11.01 13.64
CA SER A 55 -0.51 10.90 12.25
C SER A 55 0.61 10.38 11.33
N LYS A 56 1.83 10.91 11.46
CA LYS A 56 3.00 10.44 10.73
C LYS A 56 3.31 8.97 10.99
N ALA A 57 3.27 8.53 12.26
CA ALA A 57 3.51 7.14 12.60
C ALA A 57 2.48 6.19 11.97
N TYR A 58 1.20 6.55 12.01
CA TYR A 58 0.12 5.79 11.34
C TYR A 58 0.31 5.72 9.83
N MET A 59 0.69 6.82 9.19
CA MET A 59 0.94 6.83 7.74
C MET A 59 2.12 5.95 7.35
N ILE A 60 3.21 5.96 8.12
CA ILE A 60 4.36 5.07 7.90
C ILE A 60 3.95 3.60 8.06
N GLY A 61 3.16 3.29 9.09
CA GLY A 61 2.61 1.94 9.29
C GLY A 61 1.72 1.49 8.12
N GLY A 62 0.84 2.37 7.65
CA GLY A 62 0.00 2.12 6.48
C GLY A 62 0.81 1.90 5.19
N LEU A 63 1.91 2.64 5.03
CA LEU A 63 2.81 2.50 3.88
C LEU A 63 3.52 1.14 3.90
N ALA A 64 4.04 0.74 5.07
CA ALA A 64 4.66 -0.57 5.25
C ALA A 64 3.67 -1.71 4.97
N PHE A 65 2.43 -1.61 5.48
CA PHE A 65 1.37 -2.57 5.21
C PHE A 65 1.02 -2.64 3.72
N SER A 66 0.88 -1.49 3.05
CA SER A 66 0.59 -1.44 1.61
C SER A 66 1.71 -2.08 0.78
N CYS A 67 2.96 -1.90 1.20
CA CYS A 67 4.13 -2.52 0.55
C CYS A 67 4.13 -4.05 0.70
N LEU A 68 3.83 -4.57 1.89
CA LEU A 68 3.68 -6.02 2.11
C LEU A 68 2.53 -6.60 1.27
N MET A 69 1.37 -5.94 1.27
CA MET A 69 0.22 -6.36 0.46
C MET A 69 0.53 -6.37 -1.03
N PHE A 70 1.31 -5.40 -1.51
CA PHE A 70 1.74 -5.33 -2.90
C PHE A 70 2.67 -6.50 -3.27
N LEU A 71 3.67 -6.81 -2.44
CA LEU A 71 4.59 -7.92 -2.67
C LEU A 71 3.86 -9.27 -2.70
N ILE A 72 3.02 -9.52 -1.69
CA ILE A 72 2.21 -10.74 -1.61
C ILE A 72 1.26 -10.83 -2.82
N GLY A 73 0.63 -9.71 -3.17
CA GLY A 73 -0.26 -9.61 -4.31
C GLY A 73 0.42 -9.97 -5.63
N ILE A 74 1.60 -9.42 -5.90
CA ILE A 74 2.39 -9.75 -7.10
C ILE A 74 2.69 -11.25 -7.17
N VAL A 75 3.15 -11.85 -6.08
CA VAL A 75 3.52 -13.27 -6.05
C VAL A 75 2.29 -14.15 -6.36
N ILE A 76 1.15 -13.86 -5.74
CA ILE A 76 -0.09 -14.62 -5.95
C ILE A 76 -0.62 -14.42 -7.37
N SER A 77 -0.63 -13.19 -7.87
CA SER A 77 -1.06 -12.88 -9.24
C SER A 77 -0.17 -13.55 -10.28
N TYR A 78 1.16 -13.54 -10.09
CA TYR A 78 2.11 -14.22 -10.99
C TYR A 78 1.91 -15.75 -10.97
N ALA A 79 1.83 -16.35 -9.78
CA ALA A 79 1.60 -17.78 -9.64
C ALA A 79 0.25 -18.20 -10.25
N GLY A 80 -0.79 -17.38 -10.06
CA GLY A 80 -2.11 -17.58 -10.64
C GLY A 80 -2.12 -17.54 -12.16
N LEU A 81 -1.48 -16.53 -12.76
CA LEU A 81 -1.35 -16.41 -14.22
C LEU A 81 -0.52 -17.56 -14.81
N LYS A 82 0.58 -17.94 -14.16
CA LYS A 82 1.42 -19.06 -14.58
C LYS A 82 0.64 -20.38 -14.55
N SER A 83 -0.16 -20.61 -13.50
CA SER A 83 -1.04 -21.78 -13.36
C SER A 83 -2.07 -21.88 -14.50
N TRP A 84 -2.62 -20.75 -14.97
CA TRP A 84 -3.54 -20.76 -16.11
C TRP A 84 -2.86 -21.24 -17.39
N ARG A 85 -1.65 -20.77 -17.67
CA ARG A 85 -0.90 -21.16 -18.87
C ARG A 85 -0.61 -22.66 -18.88
N TYR A 86 -0.32 -23.28 -17.73
CA TYR A 86 -0.14 -24.72 -17.66
C TYR A 86 -1.46 -25.48 -17.86
N ALA A 87 -2.55 -25.01 -17.27
CA ALA A 87 -3.86 -25.66 -17.44
C ALA A 87 -4.32 -25.67 -18.91
N ASP A 88 -4.00 -24.64 -19.69
CA ASP A 88 -4.35 -24.56 -21.11
C ASP A 88 -3.43 -25.42 -22.01
N VAL A 89 -2.27 -25.90 -21.52
CA VAL A 89 -1.34 -26.77 -22.28
C VAL A 89 -1.69 -28.26 -22.12
N PHE A 90 -2.45 -28.63 -21.09
CA PHE A 90 -2.89 -30.01 -20.84
C PHE A 90 -4.32 -30.29 -21.32
N ILE A 91 -4.92 -29.38 -22.09
CA ILE A 91 -6.23 -29.51 -22.76
C ILE A 91 -5.97 -29.57 -24.26
#